data_AF-A0A959SHH8-F1
#
_entry.id   AF-A0A959SHH8-F1
#
_cell.length_a   1.000
_cell.length_b   1.000
_cell.length_c   1.000
_cell.angle_alpha   90.00
_cell.angle_beta   90.00
_cell.angle_gamma   90.00
#
_symmetry.space_group_name_H-M   'P 1'
#
loop_
_entity.id
_entity.type
_entity.pdbx_description
1 polymer ?
#
loop_
_entity_poly.entity_id
_entity_poly.type
_entity_poly.pdbx_seq_one_letter_code
_entity_poly.pdbx_strand_id
1 'polypeptide(L)'
;LEVPALDSTPGLPSTLSRPVVSDLLEQELGFRGLVFTDALNMRGVADADQPGEVELRALKAGNDVLLFPIDPEKAIARIRRAVDEGELQREVIDAKCLKVLRAKEWAGLDRLDSVGVKGIASDLNRATSQVLRRRLYAGALTTLRNRDGLLPLRELDSVRYASVVIGDVPGNPFQQELAHYAPVKQLAIGKTPTRAEVQ
;
A
#
# COMPACT_ATOMS: atom_id res chain seq x y z
N LEU A 1 -4.58 -3.26 13.10
CA LEU A 1 -3.60 -2.90 14.14
C LEU A 1 -4.39 -2.45 15.36
N GLU A 2 -4.14 -3.06 16.51
CA GLU A 2 -4.70 -2.65 17.81
C GLU A 2 -3.60 -1.89 18.59
N VAL A 3 -3.98 -0.87 19.36
CA VAL A 3 -3.05 -0.06 20.16
C VAL A 3 -3.60 0.11 21.58
N PRO A 4 -3.35 -0.86 22.49
CA PRO A 4 -3.94 -0.88 23.84
C PRO A 4 -3.63 0.35 24.70
N ALA A 5 -2.52 1.04 24.41
CA ALA A 5 -2.13 2.26 25.11
C ALA A 5 -3.03 3.48 24.79
N LEU A 6 -3.75 3.44 23.66
CA LEU A 6 -4.66 4.50 23.23
C LEU A 6 -6.13 4.09 23.36
N ASP A 7 -6.41 2.80 23.25
CA ASP A 7 -7.74 2.23 23.46
C ASP A 7 -7.61 0.85 24.09
N SER A 8 -8.04 0.70 25.34
CA SER A 8 -7.89 -0.55 26.11
C SER A 8 -8.88 -1.65 25.70
N THR A 9 -9.72 -1.42 24.69
CA THR A 9 -10.69 -2.41 24.21
C THR A 9 -9.96 -3.56 23.50
N PRO A 10 -10.00 -4.80 24.05
CA PRO A 10 -9.24 -5.91 23.49
C PRO A 10 -9.68 -6.25 22.07
N GLY A 11 -8.71 -6.42 21.18
CA GLY A 11 -8.94 -6.81 19.79
C GLY A 11 -9.51 -5.70 18.91
N LEU A 12 -9.70 -4.47 19.42
CA LEU A 12 -10.29 -3.38 18.65
C LEU A 12 -9.26 -2.75 17.71
N PRO A 13 -9.46 -2.80 16.38
CA PRO A 13 -8.58 -2.12 15.45
C PRO A 13 -8.69 -0.60 15.60
N SER A 14 -7.57 0.12 15.47
CA SER A 14 -7.53 1.59 15.52
C SER A 14 -8.55 2.26 14.58
N THR A 15 -8.82 1.66 13.42
CA THR A 15 -9.83 2.13 12.45
C THR A 15 -11.23 2.26 13.06
N LEU A 16 -11.58 1.41 14.02
CA LEU A 16 -12.88 1.38 14.69
C LEU A 16 -12.87 2.09 16.05
N SER A 17 -11.73 2.67 16.45
CA SER A 17 -11.52 3.29 17.76
C SER A 17 -11.75 4.80 17.69
N ARG A 18 -12.78 5.28 18.38
CA ARG A 18 -13.04 6.72 18.54
C ARG A 18 -11.90 7.44 19.30
N PRO A 19 -11.33 6.89 20.39
CA PRO A 19 -10.17 7.48 21.05
C PRO A 19 -9.00 7.76 20.09
N VAL A 20 -8.74 6.85 19.15
CA VAL A 20 -7.64 7.03 18.19
C VAL A 20 -8.03 8.01 17.07
N VAL A 21 -9.20 7.82 16.45
CA VAL A 21 -9.56 8.56 15.24
C VAL A 21 -10.11 9.95 15.54
N SER A 22 -11.10 10.07 16.41
CA SER A 22 -11.70 11.36 16.73
C SER A 22 -10.87 12.13 17.77
N ASP A 23 -10.55 11.48 18.90
CA ASP A 23 -10.02 12.21 20.05
C ASP A 23 -8.53 12.54 19.84
N LEU A 24 -7.70 11.56 19.48
CA LEU A 24 -6.28 11.84 19.19
C LEU A 24 -6.07 12.54 17.84
N LEU A 25 -6.47 11.93 16.72
CA LEU A 25 -6.13 12.46 15.39
C LEU A 25 -6.84 13.78 15.08
N GLU A 26 -8.17 13.85 15.26
CA GLU A 26 -8.91 15.06 14.93
C GLU A 26 -8.83 16.12 16.04
N GLN A 27 -9.03 15.78 17.31
CA GLN A 27 -9.08 16.80 18.37
C GLN A 27 -7.69 17.21 18.86
N GLU A 28 -6.87 16.28 19.36
CA GLU A 28 -5.57 16.61 19.97
C GLU A 28 -4.51 17.03 18.94
N LEU A 29 -4.35 16.26 17.85
CA LEU A 29 -3.41 16.59 16.77
C LEU A 29 -3.95 17.66 15.80
N GLY A 30 -5.25 17.98 15.90
CA GLY A 30 -5.87 19.04 15.11
C GLY A 30 -5.98 18.73 13.62
N PHE A 31 -6.01 17.46 13.22
CA PHE A 31 -6.19 17.10 11.81
C PHE A 31 -7.57 17.54 11.31
N ARG A 32 -7.59 18.17 10.12
CA ARG A 32 -8.81 18.70 9.48
C ARG A 32 -9.04 18.18 8.05
N GLY A 33 -8.17 17.29 7.58
CA GLY A 33 -8.29 16.66 6.27
C GLY A 33 -9.32 15.55 6.25
N LEU A 34 -9.26 14.72 5.20
CA LEU A 34 -10.05 13.51 5.07
C LEU A 34 -9.41 12.35 5.82
N VAL A 35 -10.20 11.67 6.65
CA VAL A 35 -9.80 10.43 7.31
C VAL A 35 -10.34 9.24 6.52
N PHE A 36 -9.44 8.37 6.07
CA PHE A 36 -9.79 7.14 5.36
C PHE A 36 -9.53 5.94 6.26
N THR A 37 -10.42 4.95 6.17
CA THR A 37 -10.08 3.61 6.63
C THR A 37 -9.09 2.96 5.64
N ASP A 38 -8.32 1.98 6.12
CA ASP A 38 -7.80 0.94 5.22
C ASP A 38 -8.96 0.03 4.76
N ALA A 39 -8.68 -0.93 3.89
CA ALA A 39 -9.66 -1.85 3.33
C ALA A 39 -10.41 -2.63 4.43
N LEU A 40 -11.71 -2.35 4.59
CA LEU A 40 -12.54 -2.94 5.65
C LEU A 40 -12.83 -4.43 5.44
N ASN A 41 -12.71 -4.92 4.21
CA ASN A 41 -12.81 -6.34 3.87
C ASN A 41 -11.55 -7.16 4.22
N MET A 42 -10.51 -6.55 4.79
CA MET A 42 -9.35 -7.29 5.31
C MET A 42 -9.70 -8.07 6.56
N ARG A 43 -9.17 -9.28 6.71
CA ARG A 43 -9.45 -10.17 7.87
C ARG A 43 -9.24 -9.50 9.23
N GLY A 44 -8.23 -8.63 9.34
CA GLY A 44 -7.93 -7.91 10.59
C GLY A 44 -9.00 -6.91 11.05
N VAL A 45 -10.04 -6.68 10.25
CA VAL A 45 -11.21 -5.84 10.60
C VAL A 45 -12.53 -6.60 10.33
N ALA A 46 -12.61 -7.37 9.24
CA ALA A 46 -13.82 -8.07 8.82
C ALA A 46 -14.32 -9.13 9.84
N ASP A 47 -13.44 -9.72 10.65
CA ASP A 47 -13.83 -10.71 11.65
C ASP A 47 -14.43 -10.07 12.92
N ALA A 48 -14.41 -8.73 13.04
CA ALA A 48 -14.86 -8.03 14.24
C ALA A 48 -16.39 -7.94 14.35
N ASP A 49 -17.12 -7.86 13.23
CA ASP A 49 -18.57 -7.67 13.21
C ASP A 49 -19.21 -8.12 11.88
N GLN A 50 -20.54 -8.06 11.82
CA GLN A 50 -21.31 -8.31 10.60
C GLN A 50 -21.13 -7.19 9.56
N PRO A 51 -21.28 -7.48 8.25
CA PRO A 51 -21.28 -6.46 7.21
C PRO A 51 -22.31 -5.37 7.48
N GLY A 52 -21.89 -4.11 7.41
CA GLY A 52 -22.67 -2.92 7.72
C GLY A 52 -22.44 -2.38 9.13
N GLU A 53 -22.20 -3.24 10.13
CA GLU A 53 -21.85 -2.80 11.49
C GLU A 53 -20.40 -2.30 11.55
N VAL A 54 -19.47 -3.02 10.90
CA VAL A 54 -18.07 -2.59 10.78
C VAL A 54 -17.98 -1.18 10.19
N GLU A 55 -18.70 -0.95 9.08
CA GLU A 55 -18.74 0.33 8.37
C GLU A 55 -19.36 1.44 9.22
N LEU A 56 -20.47 1.15 9.90
CA LEU A 56 -21.11 2.12 10.78
C LEU A 56 -20.20 2.47 11.98
N ARG A 57 -19.54 1.48 12.58
CA ARG A 57 -18.57 1.71 13.67
C ARG A 57 -17.39 2.53 13.20
N ALA A 58 -16.83 2.24 12.03
CA ALA A 58 -15.75 3.04 11.45
C ALA A 58 -16.19 4.49 11.23
N LEU A 59 -17.39 4.70 10.71
CA LEU A 59 -17.93 6.05 10.49
C LEU A 59 -18.13 6.80 11.82
N LYS A 60 -18.66 6.12 12.85
CA LYS A 60 -18.81 6.66 14.22
C LYS A 60 -17.48 6.92 14.93
N ALA A 61 -16.43 6.15 14.62
CA ALA A 61 -15.10 6.38 15.16
C ALA A 61 -14.50 7.71 14.66
N GLY A 62 -14.97 8.21 13.52
CA GLY A 62 -14.55 9.50 12.96
C GLY A 62 -14.10 9.42 11.50
N ASN A 63 -14.07 8.24 10.88
CA ASN A 63 -13.64 8.11 9.48
C ASN A 63 -14.62 8.81 8.52
N ASP A 64 -14.09 9.47 7.49
CA ASP A 64 -14.86 10.20 6.49
C ASP A 64 -15.13 9.35 5.24
N VAL A 65 -14.18 8.48 4.87
CA VAL A 65 -14.29 7.57 3.72
C VAL A 65 -13.98 6.14 4.15
N LEU A 66 -14.89 5.23 3.82
CA LEU A 66 -14.79 3.81 4.13
C LEU A 66 -14.25 3.07 2.90
N LEU A 67 -12.99 2.65 2.95
CA LEU A 67 -12.31 1.98 1.85
C LEU A 67 -12.67 0.48 1.83
N PHE A 68 -13.04 -0.03 0.64
CA PHE A 68 -13.42 -1.43 0.42
C PHE A 68 -14.31 -2.02 1.54
N PRO A 69 -15.55 -1.50 1.71
CA PRO A 69 -16.51 -2.10 2.63
C PRO A 69 -16.76 -3.57 2.29
N ILE A 70 -17.12 -4.37 3.29
CA ILE A 70 -17.33 -5.81 3.15
C ILE A 70 -18.47 -6.09 2.17
N ASP A 71 -19.57 -5.35 2.33
CA ASP A 71 -20.74 -5.37 1.47
C ASP A 71 -21.28 -3.92 1.36
N PRO A 72 -21.01 -3.21 0.24
CA PRO A 72 -21.42 -1.82 0.08
C PRO A 72 -22.93 -1.60 0.22
N GLU A 73 -23.76 -2.53 -0.28
CA GLU A 73 -25.22 -2.39 -0.25
C GLU A 73 -25.74 -2.50 1.19
N LYS A 74 -25.26 -3.50 1.95
CA LYS A 74 -25.61 -3.64 3.37
C LYS A 74 -25.09 -2.50 4.21
N ALA A 75 -23.89 -2.00 3.93
CA ALA A 75 -23.34 -0.84 4.62
C ALA A 75 -24.21 0.41 4.43
N ILE A 76 -24.59 0.71 3.19
CA ILE A 76 -25.49 1.83 2.90
C ILE A 76 -26.84 1.65 3.59
N ALA A 77 -27.45 0.46 3.50
CA ALA A 77 -28.72 0.18 4.15
C ALA A 77 -28.64 0.33 5.68
N ARG A 78 -27.58 -0.18 6.30
CA ARG A 78 -27.37 -0.12 7.75
C ARG A 78 -27.11 1.30 8.24
N ILE A 79 -26.27 2.07 7.54
CA ILE A 79 -26.00 3.47 7.90
C ILE A 79 -27.26 4.32 7.74
N ARG A 80 -28.03 4.12 6.67
CA ARG A 80 -29.34 4.80 6.49
C ARG A 80 -30.28 4.51 7.64
N ARG A 81 -30.43 3.24 8.00
CA ARG A 81 -31.24 2.81 9.14
C ARG A 81 -30.77 3.47 10.45
N ALA A 82 -29.46 3.54 10.69
CA ALA A 82 -28.89 4.19 11.87
C ALA A 82 -29.27 5.68 11.93
N VAL A 83 -29.35 6.36 10.79
CA VAL A 83 -29.81 7.75 10.70
C VAL A 83 -31.31 7.86 10.97
N ASP A 84 -32.12 7.01 10.33
CA ASP A 84 -33.57 7.03 10.46
C ASP A 84 -34.04 6.70 11.90
N GLU A 85 -33.29 5.85 12.62
CA GLU A 85 -33.52 5.48 14.02
C GLU A 85 -32.90 6.47 15.02
N GLY A 86 -32.17 7.49 14.56
CA GLY A 86 -31.52 8.49 15.43
C GLY A 86 -30.24 8.01 16.12
N GLU A 87 -29.73 6.82 15.78
CA GLU A 87 -28.46 6.26 16.25
C GLU A 87 -27.25 7.04 15.70
N LEU A 88 -27.42 7.69 14.55
CA LEU A 88 -26.45 8.56 13.90
C LEU A 88 -27.13 9.85 13.43
N GLN A 89 -26.63 11.00 13.87
CA GLN A 89 -27.16 12.29 13.44
C GLN A 89 -26.87 12.55 11.95
N ARG A 90 -27.86 13.09 11.23
CA ARG A 90 -27.73 13.42 9.80
C ARG A 90 -26.60 14.41 9.55
N GLU A 91 -26.42 15.35 10.47
CA GLU A 91 -25.41 16.39 10.43
C GLU A 91 -23.98 15.81 10.42
N VAL A 92 -23.77 14.64 11.02
CA VAL A 92 -22.48 13.92 10.97
C VAL A 92 -22.19 13.45 9.55
N ILE A 93 -23.19 12.91 8.85
CA ILE A 93 -23.05 12.51 7.45
C ILE A 93 -22.82 13.74 6.56
N ASP A 94 -23.59 14.80 6.76
CA ASP A 94 -23.48 16.03 5.95
C ASP A 94 -22.09 16.68 6.10
N ALA A 95 -21.55 16.74 7.31
CA ALA A 95 -20.21 17.26 7.57
C ALA A 95 -19.12 16.44 6.86
N LYS A 96 -19.25 15.10 6.86
CA LYS A 96 -18.32 14.18 6.19
C LYS A 96 -18.41 14.30 4.67
N CYS A 97 -19.63 14.32 4.13
CA CYS A 97 -19.90 14.57 2.71
C CYS A 97 -19.30 15.91 2.26
N LEU A 98 -19.44 16.97 3.06
CA LEU A 98 -18.85 18.28 2.77
C LEU A 98 -17.32 18.23 2.73
N LYS A 99 -16.65 17.52 3.63
CA LYS A 99 -15.19 17.30 3.55
C LYS A 99 -14.81 16.63 2.23
N VAL A 100 -15.54 15.59 1.81
CA VAL A 100 -15.30 14.88 0.55
C VAL A 100 -15.50 15.80 -0.65
N LEU A 101 -16.57 16.60 -0.66
CA LEU A 101 -16.84 17.56 -1.73
C LEU A 101 -15.75 18.65 -1.83
N ARG A 102 -15.30 19.19 -0.69
CA ARG A 102 -14.19 20.14 -0.64
C ARG A 102 -12.89 19.54 -1.18
N ALA A 103 -12.60 18.27 -0.86
CA ALA A 103 -11.45 17.58 -1.41
C ALA A 103 -11.55 17.36 -2.93
N LYS A 104 -12.74 17.06 -3.46
CA LYS A 104 -12.98 16.95 -4.91
C LYS A 104 -12.77 18.29 -5.62
N GLU A 105 -13.31 19.38 -5.06
CA GLU A 105 -13.08 20.74 -5.57
C GLU A 105 -11.58 21.11 -5.52
N TRP A 106 -10.91 20.84 -4.41
CA TRP A 106 -9.47 21.09 -4.27
C TRP A 106 -8.63 20.33 -5.31
N ALA A 107 -9.03 19.11 -5.67
CA ALA A 107 -8.40 18.31 -6.70
C ALA A 107 -8.77 18.74 -8.15
N GLY A 108 -9.62 19.77 -8.32
CA GLY A 108 -10.11 20.23 -9.62
C GLY A 108 -11.12 19.27 -10.26
N LEU A 109 -11.75 18.39 -9.48
CA LEU A 109 -12.75 17.42 -9.95
C LEU A 109 -14.18 17.97 -9.96
N ASP A 110 -14.36 19.24 -9.60
CA ASP A 110 -15.61 20.00 -9.80
C ASP A 110 -15.87 20.29 -11.29
N ARG A 111 -14.84 20.18 -12.14
CA ARG A 111 -14.93 20.32 -13.61
C ARG A 111 -14.31 19.10 -14.27
N LEU A 112 -15.15 18.25 -14.84
CA LEU A 112 -14.70 17.04 -15.51
C LEU A 112 -14.25 17.37 -16.93
N ASP A 113 -12.93 17.53 -17.11
CA ASP A 113 -12.32 17.57 -18.44
C ASP A 113 -12.12 16.16 -18.99
N SER A 114 -12.29 16.00 -20.31
CA SER A 114 -12.02 14.71 -20.97
C SER A 114 -10.53 14.42 -20.94
N VAL A 115 -10.14 13.30 -20.31
CA VAL A 115 -8.75 12.86 -20.29
C VAL A 115 -8.39 12.23 -21.63
N GLY A 116 -7.48 12.87 -22.36
CA GLY A 116 -6.92 12.30 -23.59
C GLY A 116 -6.10 11.04 -23.29
N VAL A 117 -6.60 9.87 -23.69
CA VAL A 117 -5.91 8.58 -23.46
C VAL A 117 -4.89 8.24 -24.55
N LYS A 118 -4.85 9.01 -25.64
CA LYS A 118 -3.93 8.79 -26.76
C LYS A 118 -2.50 9.07 -26.31
N GLY A 119 -1.62 8.07 -26.44
CA GLY A 119 -0.21 8.20 -26.06
C GLY A 119 0.08 7.98 -24.57
N ILE A 120 -0.91 7.57 -23.76
CA ILE A 120 -0.72 7.40 -22.31
C ILE A 120 0.40 6.41 -21.98
N ALA A 121 0.54 5.32 -22.75
CA ALA A 121 1.60 4.34 -22.54
C ALA A 121 3.00 4.96 -22.73
N SER A 122 3.19 5.80 -23.75
CA SER A 122 4.46 6.51 -23.96
C SER A 122 4.71 7.57 -22.90
N ASP A 123 3.66 8.26 -22.44
CA ASP A 123 3.76 9.27 -21.39
C ASP A 123 4.13 8.68 -20.03
N LEU A 124 3.61 7.50 -19.71
CA LEU A 124 3.95 6.77 -18.49
C LEU A 124 5.36 6.14 -18.56
N ASN A 125 5.83 5.77 -19.75
CA ASN A 125 7.09 5.03 -19.94
C ASN A 125 8.20 5.85 -20.62
N ARG A 126 8.22 7.17 -20.42
CA ARG A 126 9.21 8.09 -21.00
C ARG A 126 10.65 7.64 -20.70
N ALA A 127 11.56 7.85 -21.65
CA ALA A 127 12.98 7.54 -21.49
C ALA A 127 13.60 8.28 -20.28
N THR A 128 13.17 9.51 -20.01
CA THR A 128 13.59 10.29 -18.84
C THR A 128 13.20 9.62 -17.52
N SER A 129 12.02 9.03 -17.42
CA SER A 129 11.57 8.24 -16.26
C SER A 129 12.46 7.02 -16.05
N GLN A 130 12.90 6.35 -17.12
CA GLN A 130 13.80 5.19 -17.03
C GLN A 130 15.20 5.59 -16.51
N VAL A 131 15.74 6.73 -16.97
CA VAL A 131 17.02 7.27 -16.48
C VAL A 131 16.92 7.64 -15.00
N LEU A 132 15.85 8.32 -14.60
CA LEU A 132 15.60 8.67 -13.19
C LEU A 132 15.51 7.40 -12.33
N ARG A 133 14.74 6.40 -12.78
CA ARG A 133 14.61 5.11 -12.09
C ARG A 133 15.96 4.43 -11.87
N ARG A 134 16.83 4.41 -12.87
CA ARG A 134 18.20 3.85 -12.73
C ARG A 134 19.03 4.61 -11.70
N ARG A 135 18.96 5.95 -11.68
CA ARG A 135 19.67 6.77 -10.69
C ARG A 135 19.15 6.53 -9.27
N LEU A 136 17.84 6.43 -9.09
CA LEU A 136 17.23 6.12 -7.79
C LEU A 136 17.65 4.74 -7.28
N TYR A 137 17.62 3.70 -8.14
CA TYR A 137 18.10 2.38 -7.75
C TYR A 137 19.59 2.38 -7.41
N ALA A 138 20.43 3.03 -8.22
CA ALA A 138 21.86 3.14 -7.93
C ALA A 138 22.14 3.85 -6.60
N GLY A 139 21.39 4.90 -6.27
CA GLY A 139 21.51 5.63 -5.00
C GLY A 139 20.92 4.89 -3.79
N ALA A 140 20.00 3.95 -4.00
CA ALA A 140 19.40 3.14 -2.94
C ALA A 140 20.24 1.91 -2.56
N LEU A 141 21.08 1.41 -3.50
CA LEU A 141 21.95 0.27 -3.23
C LEU A 141 22.94 0.59 -2.11
N THR A 142 22.91 -0.20 -1.05
CA THR A 142 23.76 -0.01 0.13
C THR A 142 24.66 -1.24 0.32
N THR A 143 25.97 -1.04 0.20
CA THR A 143 26.95 -2.11 0.49
C THR A 143 27.19 -2.20 2.00
N LEU A 144 26.61 -3.21 2.65
CA LEU A 144 26.80 -3.42 4.09
C LEU A 144 28.19 -3.95 4.44
N ARG A 145 28.79 -4.72 3.50
CA ARG A 145 30.09 -5.36 3.69
C ARG A 145 30.81 -5.51 2.37
N ASN A 146 32.07 -5.10 2.34
CA ASN A 146 32.98 -5.31 1.21
C ASN A 146 34.35 -5.76 1.73
N ARG A 147 34.45 -7.03 2.13
CA ARG A 147 35.73 -7.59 2.60
C ARG A 147 36.69 -7.70 1.43
N ASP A 148 37.97 -7.43 1.72
CA ASP A 148 39.08 -7.59 0.78
C ASP A 148 38.91 -6.81 -0.53
N GLY A 149 38.06 -5.78 -0.53
CA GLY A 149 37.80 -4.96 -1.72
C GLY A 149 37.18 -5.72 -2.88
N LEU A 150 36.41 -6.79 -2.62
CA LEU A 150 35.79 -7.64 -3.63
C LEU A 150 34.93 -6.88 -4.64
N LEU A 151 34.22 -5.84 -4.18
CA LEU A 151 33.45 -4.94 -5.03
C LEU A 151 34.23 -3.65 -5.34
N PRO A 152 34.16 -3.12 -6.58
CA PRO A 152 33.50 -3.73 -7.74
C PRO A 152 34.25 -4.99 -8.22
N LEU A 153 33.53 -5.91 -8.86
CA LEU A 153 34.13 -7.10 -9.46
C LEU A 153 35.18 -6.67 -10.51
N ARG A 154 36.36 -7.29 -10.46
CA ARG A 154 37.51 -7.04 -11.36
C ARG A 154 37.88 -8.34 -12.07
N GLU A 155 38.72 -8.26 -13.10
CA GLU A 155 39.23 -9.44 -13.81
C GLU A 155 38.13 -10.23 -14.54
N LEU A 156 37.23 -9.49 -15.19
CA LEU A 156 36.04 -10.02 -15.86
C LEU A 156 36.34 -10.98 -17.02
N ASP A 157 37.56 -10.95 -17.54
CA ASP A 157 38.08 -11.74 -18.66
C ASP A 157 38.89 -12.98 -18.22
N SER A 158 39.46 -12.97 -17.02
CA SER A 158 40.31 -14.06 -16.50
C SER A 158 39.62 -14.90 -15.41
N VAL A 159 38.59 -14.37 -14.75
CA VAL A 159 37.83 -15.06 -13.70
C VAL A 159 36.50 -15.58 -14.23
N ARG A 160 36.13 -16.80 -13.81
CA ARG A 160 34.83 -17.39 -14.13
C ARG A 160 33.81 -17.03 -13.05
N TYR A 161 32.72 -16.40 -13.45
CA TYR A 161 31.61 -16.06 -12.55
C TYR A 161 30.47 -17.05 -12.68
N ALA A 162 29.76 -17.27 -11.58
CA ALA A 162 28.47 -17.92 -11.56
C ALA A 162 27.48 -17.04 -10.79
N SER A 163 26.26 -16.93 -11.30
CA SER A 163 25.14 -16.27 -10.62
C SER A 163 24.12 -17.32 -10.25
N VAL A 164 23.87 -17.48 -8.95
CA VAL A 164 22.84 -18.39 -8.43
C VAL A 164 21.63 -17.57 -8.02
N VAL A 165 20.47 -17.91 -8.56
CA VAL A 165 19.18 -17.33 -8.21
C VAL A 165 18.37 -18.33 -7.40
N ILE A 166 17.76 -17.88 -6.31
CA ILE A 166 16.96 -18.73 -5.41
C ILE A 166 15.50 -18.30 -5.49
N GLY A 167 14.61 -19.26 -5.74
CA GLY A 167 13.17 -19.05 -5.74
C GLY A 167 12.61 -18.40 -7.01
N ASP A 168 13.39 -18.42 -8.08
CA ASP A 168 13.08 -17.85 -9.39
C ASP A 168 13.77 -18.68 -10.50
N VAL A 169 13.55 -18.34 -11.77
CA VAL A 169 14.03 -19.10 -12.94
C VAL A 169 15.38 -18.59 -13.48
N PRO A 170 16.18 -19.44 -14.14
CA PRO A 170 17.38 -18.99 -14.84
C PRO A 170 17.07 -17.93 -15.92
N GLY A 171 18.02 -17.03 -16.17
CA GLY A 171 17.89 -16.00 -17.19
C GLY A 171 16.99 -14.84 -16.79
N ASN A 172 16.81 -14.60 -15.48
CA ASN A 172 16.07 -13.44 -15.01
C ASN A 172 16.79 -12.11 -15.33
N PRO A 173 16.14 -10.94 -15.19
CA PRO A 173 16.72 -9.65 -15.60
C PRO A 173 18.08 -9.35 -14.98
N PHE A 174 18.33 -9.79 -13.74
CA PHE A 174 19.62 -9.60 -13.09
C PHE A 174 20.72 -10.44 -13.75
N GLN A 175 20.45 -11.72 -14.02
CA GLN A 175 21.41 -12.61 -14.71
C GLN A 175 21.67 -12.18 -16.16
N GLN A 176 20.67 -11.64 -16.85
CA GLN A 176 20.82 -11.05 -18.18
C GLN A 176 21.72 -9.81 -18.13
N GLU A 177 21.52 -8.93 -17.16
CA GLU A 177 22.33 -7.73 -17.02
C GLU A 177 23.80 -8.08 -16.70
N LEU A 178 24.05 -9.06 -15.83
CA LEU A 178 25.42 -9.56 -15.57
C LEU A 178 26.10 -10.09 -16.83
N ALA A 179 25.34 -10.75 -17.71
CA ALA A 179 25.86 -11.31 -18.96
C ALA A 179 26.31 -10.24 -19.97
N HIS A 180 25.92 -8.97 -19.79
CA HIS A 180 26.47 -7.86 -20.57
C HIS A 180 27.91 -7.50 -20.15
N TYR A 181 28.37 -7.88 -18.96
CA TYR A 181 29.69 -7.49 -18.42
C TYR A 181 30.72 -8.62 -18.49
N ALA A 182 30.32 -9.87 -18.27
CA ALA A 182 31.22 -11.03 -18.30
C ALA A 182 30.47 -12.33 -18.65
N PRO A 183 31.17 -13.39 -19.13
CA PRO A 183 30.58 -14.72 -19.22
C PRO A 183 30.24 -15.26 -17.82
N VAL A 184 28.95 -15.24 -17.46
CA VAL A 184 28.46 -15.71 -16.16
C VAL A 184 27.66 -17.00 -16.33
N LYS A 185 28.05 -18.06 -15.62
CA LYS A 185 27.24 -19.28 -15.54
C LYS A 185 25.96 -18.98 -14.77
N GLN A 186 24.82 -19.07 -15.45
CA GLN A 186 23.51 -18.82 -14.84
C GLN A 186 22.98 -20.11 -14.21
N LEU A 187 22.73 -20.05 -12.91
CA LEU A 187 22.20 -21.15 -12.10
C LEU A 187 20.93 -20.67 -11.42
N ALA A 188 19.96 -21.56 -11.24
CA ALA A 188 18.80 -21.27 -10.42
C ALA A 188 18.41 -22.49 -9.60
N ILE A 189 17.76 -22.22 -8.47
CA ILE A 189 17.25 -23.22 -7.57
C ILE A 189 15.87 -22.81 -7.07
N GLY A 190 14.96 -23.77 -6.91
CA GLY A 190 13.58 -23.52 -6.49
C GLY A 190 13.47 -22.95 -5.06
N LYS A 191 12.26 -22.53 -4.67
CA LYS A 191 11.98 -22.01 -3.32
C LYS A 191 12.16 -23.05 -2.22
N THR A 192 12.00 -24.32 -2.58
CA THR A 192 12.11 -25.47 -1.67
C THR A 192 13.06 -26.49 -2.27
N PRO A 193 14.37 -26.23 -2.26
CA PRO A 193 15.31 -27.15 -2.89
C PRO A 193 15.44 -28.46 -2.15
N THR A 194 15.65 -29.52 -2.92
CA THR A 194 16.10 -30.79 -2.40
C THR A 194 17.57 -30.71 -1.97
N ARG A 195 17.97 -31.59 -1.05
CA ARG A 195 19.37 -31.65 -0.59
C ARG A 195 20.36 -31.95 -1.72
N ALA A 196 19.91 -32.65 -2.76
CA ALA A 196 20.72 -32.98 -3.94
C ALA A 196 20.94 -31.77 -4.88
N GLU A 197 20.05 -30.77 -4.86
CA GLU A 197 20.19 -29.56 -5.67
C GLU A 197 21.12 -28.51 -5.03
N VAL A 198 21.43 -28.67 -3.74
CA VAL A 198 22.30 -27.76 -2.97
C VAL A 198 23.74 -28.28 -2.86
N GLN A 199 23.96 -29.59 -3.06
CA GLN A 199 25.26 -30.27 -3.01
C GLN A 199 25.98 -30.21 -4.36
#